data_AF-A0A1S2UHR0-F1
#
_entry.id   AF-A0A1S2UHR0-F1
#
_cell.length_a   1.000
_cell.length_b   1.000
_cell.length_c   1.000
_cell.angle_alpha   90.00
_cell.angle_beta   90.00
_cell.angle_gamma   90.00
#
_symmetry.space_group_name_H-M   'P 1'
#
loop_
_entity.id
_entity.type
_entity.pdbx_description
1 polymer ?
#
loop_
_entity_poly.entity_id
_entity_poly.type
_entity_poly.pdbx_seq_one_letter_code
_entity_poly.pdbx_strand_id
1 'polypeptide(L)'
;MTVKVLEFKREEWRDAAKTLRKIADDLDAGEHPECTVGALTLIGAKGEVTVFGLGPKCDDLQCLGAMRLGEQKLIDVLLDSSEG
;
A
#
# COMPACT_ATOMS: atom_id res chain seq x y z
N MET A 1 15.60 3.41 -16.56
CA MET A 1 15.05 2.50 -15.53
C MET A 1 13.62 2.19 -15.93
N THR A 2 13.33 0.93 -16.22
CA THR A 2 11.99 0.49 -16.63
C THR A 2 11.15 0.41 -15.36
N VAL A 3 10.24 1.37 -15.18
CA VAL A 3 9.23 1.31 -14.11
C VAL A 3 8.35 0.12 -14.44
N LYS A 4 8.57 -1.03 -13.79
CA LYS A 4 7.58 -2.11 -13.79
C LYS A 4 6.33 -1.51 -13.16
N VAL A 5 5.33 -1.25 -13.99
CA VAL A 5 3.99 -0.92 -13.53
C VAL A 5 3.53 -2.10 -12.68
N LEU A 6 3.61 -1.96 -11.35
CA LEU A 6 3.01 -2.92 -10.43
C LEU A 6 1.52 -2.84 -10.68
N GLU A 7 0.97 -3.86 -11.35
CA GLU A 7 -0.46 -3.97 -11.55
C GLU A 7 -1.13 -3.95 -10.18
N PHE A 8 -2.12 -3.07 -10.04
CA PHE A 8 -2.85 -2.90 -8.81
C PHE A 8 -3.86 -4.05 -8.68
N LYS A 9 -3.39 -5.20 -8.20
CA LYS A 9 -4.20 -6.42 -8.06
C LYS A 9 -5.22 -6.22 -6.93
N ARG A 10 -6.48 -6.00 -7.31
CA ARG A 10 -7.64 -5.80 -6.41
C ARG A 10 -8.25 -7.09 -5.85
N GLU A 11 -7.76 -8.22 -6.32
CA GLU A 11 -8.26 -9.54 -5.91
C GLU A 11 -7.96 -9.75 -4.41
N GLU A 12 -8.92 -10.31 -3.67
CA GLU A 12 -8.80 -10.74 -2.26
C GLU A 12 -8.79 -9.67 -1.16
N TRP A 13 -9.01 -8.38 -1.48
CA TRP A 13 -9.00 -7.28 -0.50
C TRP A 13 -10.07 -7.34 0.61
N ARG A 14 -11.06 -8.24 0.48
CA ARG A 14 -12.18 -8.34 1.43
C ARG A 14 -11.81 -9.02 2.75
N ASP A 15 -10.70 -9.75 2.79
CA ASP A 15 -10.17 -10.40 3.99
C ASP A 15 -8.84 -9.76 4.38
N ALA A 16 -8.92 -8.75 5.26
CA ALA A 16 -7.76 -7.94 5.65
C ALA A 16 -6.58 -8.78 6.16
N ALA A 17 -6.85 -9.81 6.97
CA ALA A 17 -5.79 -10.64 7.55
C ALA A 17 -5.07 -11.48 6.48
N LYS A 18 -5.82 -12.04 5.52
CA LYS A 18 -5.22 -12.77 4.39
C LYS A 18 -4.44 -11.84 3.48
N THR A 19 -4.98 -10.67 3.16
CA THR A 19 -4.29 -9.69 2.32
C THR A 19 -2.97 -9.25 2.95
N LEU A 20 -2.96 -8.93 4.25
CA LEU A 20 -1.73 -8.53 4.95
C LEU A 20 -0.68 -9.65 5.00
N ARG A 21 -1.11 -10.90 5.16
CA ARG A 21 -0.19 -12.04 5.14
C ARG A 21 0.46 -12.21 3.77
N LYS A 22 -0.33 -12.11 2.70
CA LYS A 22 0.18 -12.16 1.33
C LYS A 22 1.20 -11.06 1.05
N ILE A 23 0.93 -9.82 1.47
CA ILE A 23 1.89 -8.72 1.32
C ILE A 23 3.21 -9.02 2.04
N ALA A 24 3.15 -9.59 3.25
CA ALA A 24 4.36 -10.00 3.97
C ALA A 24 5.12 -11.12 3.24
N ASP A 25 4.41 -12.14 2.76
CA ASP A 25 4.99 -13.24 1.99
C ASP A 25 5.65 -12.73 0.69
N ASP A 26 5.01 -11.80 -0.03
CA ASP A 26 5.54 -11.20 -1.28
C ASP A 26 6.78 -10.33 -1.01
N LEU A 27 6.84 -9.64 0.14
CA LEU A 27 8.01 -8.89 0.58
C LEU A 27 9.20 -9.82 0.90
N ASP A 28 8.94 -10.89 1.65
CA ASP A 28 9.96 -11.89 2.01
C ASP A 28 10.48 -12.64 0.79
N ALA A 29 9.62 -12.91 -0.20
CA ALA A 29 9.98 -13.53 -1.47
C ALA A 29 10.75 -12.58 -2.41
N GLY A 30 10.80 -11.28 -2.11
CA GLY A 30 11.45 -10.27 -2.95
C GLY A 30 10.70 -9.96 -4.24
N GLU A 31 9.38 -10.20 -4.30
CA GLU A 31 8.56 -9.85 -5.46
C GLU A 31 8.42 -8.33 -5.63
N HIS A 32 8.58 -7.60 -4.52
CA HIS A 32 8.65 -6.15 -4.49
C HIS A 32 10.08 -5.66 -4.21
N PRO A 33 10.45 -4.46 -4.68
CA PRO A 33 11.67 -3.79 -4.21
C PRO A 33 11.68 -3.67 -2.69
N GLU A 34 12.89 -3.60 -2.10
CA GLU A 34 13.07 -3.44 -0.67
C GLU A 34 12.20 -2.32 -0.10
N CYS A 35 11.32 -2.68 0.85
CA CYS A 35 10.40 -1.74 1.48
C CYS A 35 11.16 -0.91 2.53
N THR A 36 11.52 0.32 2.17
CA THR A 36 12.23 1.23 3.09
C THR A 36 11.29 2.03 3.99
N VAL A 37 10.10 2.38 3.49
CA VAL A 37 9.01 3.04 4.21
C VAL A 37 7.69 2.52 3.64
N GLY A 38 6.78 2.11 4.52
CA GLY A 38 5.39 1.79 4.21
C GLY A 38 4.47 2.32 5.31
N ALA A 39 3.22 2.60 4.96
CA ALA A 39 2.20 2.99 5.92
C ALA A 39 0.90 2.23 5.60
N LEU A 40 0.22 1.78 6.65
CA LEU A 40 -1.06 1.07 6.55
C LEU A 40 -2.08 1.77 7.44
N THR A 41 -3.23 2.10 6.86
CA THR A 41 -4.37 2.67 7.58
C THR A 41 -5.49 1.66 7.64
N LEU A 42 -5.93 1.32 8.85
CA LEU A 42 -7.09 0.47 9.10
C LEU A 42 -8.25 1.32 9.64
N ILE A 43 -9.44 1.11 9.09
CA ILE A 43 -10.67 1.75 9.55
C ILE A 43 -11.59 0.67 10.13
N GLY A 44 -11.88 0.79 11.42
CA GLY A 44 -12.81 -0.08 12.15
C GLY A 44 -14.26 0.18 11.78
N ALA A 45 -15.14 -0.74 12.15
CA ALA A 45 -16.57 -0.65 11.83
C ALA A 45 -17.27 0.59 12.41
N LYS A 46 -16.68 1.22 13.45
CA LYS A 46 -17.21 2.46 14.05
C LYS A 46 -16.43 3.70 13.61
N GLY A 47 -15.58 3.57 12.60
CA GLY A 47 -14.74 4.66 12.10
C GLY A 47 -13.45 4.87 12.90
N GLU A 48 -13.05 3.93 13.78
CA GLU A 48 -11.75 4.02 14.44
C GLU A 48 -10.63 3.93 13.39
N VAL A 49 -9.72 4.90 13.38
CA VAL A 49 -8.58 4.91 12.46
C VAL A 49 -7.33 4.51 13.21
N THR A 50 -6.65 3.46 12.73
CA THR A 50 -5.34 3.05 13.23
C THR A 50 -4.33 3.10 12.10
N VAL A 51 -3.19 3.73 12.34
CA VAL A 51 -2.10 3.85 11.36
C VAL A 51 -0.89 3.07 11.85
N PHE A 52 -0.28 2.28 10.97
CA PHE A 52 0.92 1.51 11.20
C PHE A 52 2.02 1.95 10.24
N GLY A 53 3.25 2.11 10.73
CA GLY A 53 4.45 2.27 9.92
C GLY A 53 5.14 0.92 9.69
N LEU A 54 5.79 0.77 8.53
CA LEU A 54 6.47 -0.45 8.10
C LEU A 54 7.84 -0.08 7.50
N GLY A 55 8.90 -0.77 7.92
CA GLY A 55 10.24 -0.64 7.34
C GLY A 55 11.25 0.19 8.15
N PRO A 56 12.54 0.12 7.77
CA PRO A 56 13.64 0.61 8.59
C PRO A 56 13.76 2.13 8.68
N LYS A 57 13.11 2.89 7.77
CA LYS A 57 13.13 4.37 7.77
C LYS A 57 11.81 4.98 8.25
N CYS A 58 10.93 4.20 8.87
CA CYS A 58 9.64 4.70 9.30
C CYS A 58 9.77 5.67 10.48
N ASP A 59 9.32 6.90 10.26
CA ASP A 59 8.94 7.87 11.28
C ASP A 59 7.57 8.48 10.91
N ASP A 60 7.00 9.32 11.78
CA ASP A 60 5.68 9.91 11.59
C ASP A 60 5.56 10.68 10.27
N LEU A 61 6.60 11.43 9.87
CA LEU A 61 6.61 12.23 8.65
C LEU A 61 6.76 11.35 7.40
N GLN A 62 7.60 10.32 7.47
CA GLN A 62 7.76 9.35 6.39
C GLN A 62 6.48 8.56 6.17
N CYS A 63 5.79 8.16 7.25
CA CYS A 63 4.50 7.47 7.16
C CYS A 63 3.44 8.38 6.51
N LEU A 64 3.37 9.65 6.92
CA LEU A 64 2.46 10.62 6.33
C LEU A 64 2.77 10.86 4.84
N GLY A 65 4.04 10.97 4.49
CA GLY A 65 4.49 11.09 3.10
C GLY A 65 4.09 9.88 2.26
N ALA A 66 4.29 8.67 2.77
CA ALA A 66 3.91 7.42 2.11
C ALA A 66 2.40 7.35 1.84
N MET A 67 1.56 7.75 2.81
CA MET A 67 0.10 7.81 2.62
C MET A 67 -0.31 8.76 1.49
N ARG A 68 0.28 9.96 1.44
CA ARG A 68 -0.01 10.95 0.38
C ARG A 68 0.42 10.47 -0.99
N LEU A 69 1.58 9.84 -1.10
CA LEU A 69 2.05 9.26 -2.37
C LEU A 69 1.15 8.10 -2.82
N GLY A 70 0.71 7.25 -1.88
CA GLY A 70 -0.23 6.16 -2.15
C GLY A 70 -1.60 6.68 -2.62
N GLU A 71 -2.11 7.74 -2.00
CA GLU A 71 -3.34 8.42 -2.41
C GLU A 71 -3.23 8.94 -3.85
N GLN A 72 -2.18 9.69 -4.17
CA GLN A 72 -1.97 10.19 -5.54
C GLN A 72 -1.88 9.05 -6.55
N LYS A 73 -1.16 7.97 -6.22
CA LYS A 73 -1.06 6.81 -7.11
C LYS A 73 -2.41 6.14 -7.36
N LEU A 74 -3.27 6.08 -6.34
CA LEU A 74 -4.62 5.55 -6.49
C LEU A 74 -5.48 6.46 -7.39
N ILE A 75 -5.37 7.77 -7.23
CA ILE A 75 -6.04 8.75 -8.09
C ILE A 75 -5.62 8.56 -9.55
N ASP A 76 -4.31 8.47 -9.83
CA ASP A 76 -3.79 8.23 -11.18
C ASP A 76 -4.41 6.97 -11.80
N VAL A 77 -4.44 5.85 -11.06
CA VAL A 77 -5.04 4.59 -11.53
C VAL A 77 -6.54 4.73 -11.82
N LEU A 78 -7.27 5.50 -11.02
CA LEU A 78 -8.71 5.73 -11.22
C LEU A 78 -8.98 6.61 -12.44
N LEU A 79 -8.15 7.63 -12.68
CA LEU A 79 -8.26 8.51 -13.84
C LEU A 79 -7.87 7.78 -15.14
N ASP A 80 -6.79 7.01 -15.13
CA ASP A 80 -6.38 6.19 -16.29
C ASP A 80 -7.43 5.13 -16.66
N SER A 81 -8.21 4.65 -15.68
CA SER A 81 -9.31 3.72 -15.91
C SER A 81 -10.58 4.37 -16.51
N SER A 82 -10.62 5.71 -16.61
CA SER A 82 -11.79 6.47 -17.08
C SER A 82 -11.71 6.91 -18.55
N GLU A 83 -10.57 6.74 -19.21
CA GLU A 83 -10.38 7.03 -20.65
C GLU A 83 -10.57 5.79 -21.56
N GLY A 84 -11.31 4.78 -21.10
CA GLY A 84 -11.61 3.54 -21.85
C GLY A 84 -13.09 3.32 -22.12
#